data_AF-A0A1G3YGT4-F1
#
_entry.id   AF-A0A1G3YGT4-F1
#
_cell.length_a   1.000
_cell.length_b   1.000
_cell.length_c   1.000
_cell.angle_alpha   90.00
_cell.angle_beta   90.00
_cell.angle_gamma   90.00
#
_symmetry.space_group_name_H-M   'P 1'
#
loop_
_entity.id
_entity.type
_entity.pdbx_description
1 polymer ?
#
loop_
_entity_poly.entity_id
_entity_poly.type
_entity_poly.pdbx_seq_one_letter_code
_entity_poly.pdbx_strand_id
1 'polypeptide(L)' 'MPGKMLFSSVDRWERSIELLTTGWHTRGELAAILGVSPRQASRIIKHVQELGFPVERSDLGAWHITE' A
#
# COMPACT_ATOMS: atom_id res chain seq x y z
N MET A 1 -9.66 -0.25 27.45
CA MET A 1 -8.73 0.15 26.36
C MET A 1 -9.11 -0.67 25.14
N PRO A 2 -9.60 -0.09 24.03
CA PRO A 2 -9.89 -0.89 22.85
C PRO A 2 -8.56 -1.44 22.32
N GLY A 3 -8.48 -2.77 22.22
CA GLY A 3 -7.28 -3.47 21.79
C GLY A 3 -6.83 -2.96 20.43
N LYS A 4 -5.54 -2.67 20.27
CA LYS A 4 -4.93 -2.46 18.96
C LYS A 4 -5.27 -3.69 18.11
N MET A 5 -6.15 -3.54 17.12
CA MET A 5 -6.29 -4.54 16.07
C MET A 5 -4.93 -4.69 15.39
N LEU A 6 -4.24 -5.77 15.73
CA LEU A 6 -3.05 -6.19 15.01
C LEU A 6 -3.56 -6.83 13.72
N PHE A 7 -3.67 -6.04 12.66
CA PHE A 7 -3.79 -6.61 11.32
C PHE A 7 -2.60 -7.54 11.10
N SER A 8 -2.89 -8.77 10.69
CA SER A 8 -1.83 -9.69 10.32
C SER A 8 -1.03 -9.12 9.14
N SER A 9 0.18 -9.61 8.92
CA SER A 9 0.97 -9.19 7.76
C SER A 9 0.27 -9.52 6.43
N VAL A 10 -0.63 -10.53 6.42
CA VAL A 10 -1.45 -10.91 5.26
C VAL A 10 -2.57 -9.90 5.03
N ASP A 11 -3.30 -9.49 6.07
CA ASP A 11 -4.40 -8.51 5.93
C ASP A 11 -3.91 -7.16 5.40
N ARG A 12 -2.73 -6.72 5.86
CA ARG A 12 -2.12 -5.47 5.36
C ARG A 12 -1.71 -5.56 3.90
N TRP A 13 -1.33 -6.75 3.46
CA TRP A 13 -0.94 -6.98 2.08
C TRP A 13 -2.15 -6.92 1.15
N GLU A 14 -3.19 -7.70 1.44
CA GLU A 14 -4.43 -7.69 0.66
C GLU A 14 -5.03 -6.29 0.59
N ARG A 15 -5.08 -5.59 1.74
CA ARG A 15 -5.57 -4.22 1.80
C ARG A 15 -4.73 -3.25 0.96
N SER A 16 -3.41 -3.47 0.87
CA SER A 16 -2.55 -2.59 0.07
C SER A 16 -2.77 -2.75 -1.43
N ILE A 17 -3.04 -3.97 -1.90
CA ILE A 17 -3.43 -4.21 -3.29
C ILE A 17 -4.76 -3.53 -3.56
N GLU A 18 -5.77 -3.76 -2.71
CA GLU A 18 -7.09 -3.14 -2.87
C GLU A 18 -7.01 -1.60 -2.97
N LEU A 19 -6.24 -0.97 -2.09
CA LEU A 19 -6.02 0.48 -2.14
C LEU A 19 -5.38 0.90 -3.46
N LEU A 20 -4.29 0.24 -3.85
CA LEU A 20 -3.59 0.57 -5.09
C LEU A 20 -4.40 0.27 -6.35
N THR A 21 -5.33 -0.68 -6.34
CA THR A 21 -6.26 -0.93 -7.46
C THR A 21 -7.36 0.12 -7.52
N THR A 22 -7.88 0.56 -6.37
CA THR A 22 -9.02 1.49 -6.30
C THR A 22 -8.65 2.96 -6.53
N GLY A 23 -7.38 3.32 -6.40
CA GLY A 23 -6.97 4.69 -6.71
C GLY A 23 -5.49 5.00 -6.53
N TRP A 24 -5.16 6.26 -6.80
CA TRP A 24 -3.82 6.81 -6.65
C TRP A 24 -3.54 7.10 -5.18
N HIS A 25 -2.48 6.50 -4.65
CA HIS A 25 -2.05 6.72 -3.27
C HIS A 25 -0.56 7.02 -3.15
N THR A 26 -0.23 8.08 -2.44
CA THR A 26 1.14 8.37 -2.03
C THR A 26 1.62 7.36 -0.97
N ARG A 27 2.94 7.27 -0.80
CA ARG A 27 3.55 6.48 0.28
C ARG A 27 3.06 6.89 1.67
N GLY A 28 2.80 8.18 1.87
CA GLY A 28 2.31 8.72 3.13
C GLY A 28 0.89 8.27 3.43
N GLU A 29 0.01 8.33 2.44
CA GLU A 29 -1.38 7.87 2.56
C GLU A 29 -1.45 6.36 2.82
N LEU A 30 -0.70 5.56 2.07
CA LEU A 30 -0.61 4.11 2.31
C LEU A 30 -0.11 3.80 3.72
N ALA A 31 0.91 4.52 4.19
CA ALA A 31 1.44 4.34 5.54
C ALA A 31 0.39 4.67 6.62
N ALA A 32 -0.33 5.78 6.44
CA ALA A 32 -1.37 6.22 7.36
C ALA A 32 -2.56 5.25 7.40
N ILE A 33 -3.05 4.81 6.24
CA ILE A 33 -4.21 3.90 6.13
C ILE A 33 -3.87 2.51 6.68
N LEU A 34 -2.69 1.98 6.35
CA LEU A 34 -2.28 0.63 6.76
C LEU A 34 -1.70 0.57 8.18
N GLY A 35 -1.54 1.73 8.84
CA GLY A 35 -0.94 1.80 10.18
C GLY A 35 0.52 1.34 10.22
N VAL A 36 1.30 1.67 9.18
CA VAL A 36 2.71 1.24 9.02
C VAL A 36 3.66 2.42 8.87
N SER A 37 4.96 2.17 9.02
CA SER A 37 5.96 3.20 8.74
C SER A 37 6.05 3.52 7.23
N PRO A 38 6.48 4.74 6.84
CA PRO A 38 6.71 5.08 5.42
C PRO A 38 7.69 4.12 4.71
N ARG A 39 8.66 3.59 5.46
CA ARG A 39 9.60 2.57 4.96
C ARG A 39 8.89 1.25 4.64
N GLN A 40 7.95 0.82 5.49
CA GLN A 40 7.14 -0.38 5.22
C GLN A 40 6.20 -0.16 4.05
N ALA A 41 5.53 1.00 3.93
CA ALA A 41 4.73 1.32 2.76
C ALA A 41 5.55 1.29 1.46
N SER A 42 6.80 1.77 1.49
CA SER A 42 7.72 1.66 0.34
C SER A 42 8.06 0.21 -0.01
N ARG A 43 8.23 -0.66 0.99
CA ARG A 43 8.45 -2.10 0.77
C ARG A 43 7.23 -2.79 0.17
N ILE A 44 6.03 -2.41 0.61
CA ILE A 44 4.76 -2.92 0.08
C ILE A 44 4.67 -2.61 -1.41
N ILE A 45 4.85 -1.35 -1.82
CA ILE A 45 4.81 -0.96 -3.24
C ILE A 45 5.84 -1.76 -4.06
N LYS A 46 7.08 -1.86 -3.56
CA LYS A 46 8.12 -2.65 -4.24
C LYS A 46 7.72 -4.12 -4.40
N HIS A 47 7.11 -4.69 -3.37
CA HIS A 47 6.65 -6.07 -3.43
C HIS A 47 5.50 -6.27 -4.42
N VAL A 48 4.59 -5.30 -4.54
CA VAL A 48 3.50 -5.33 -5.54
C VAL A 48 4.08 -5.38 -6.94
N GLN A 49 5.11 -4.56 -7.21
CA GLN A 49 5.83 -4.58 -8.49
C GLN A 49 6.55 -5.91 -8.73
N GLU A 50 7.20 -6.47 -7.71
CA GLU A 50 7.92 -7.76 -7.81
C GLU A 50 6.98 -8.95 -8.11
N LEU A 51 5.72 -8.85 -7.71
CA LEU A 51 4.68 -9.84 -8.01
C LEU A 51 4.09 -9.69 -9.42
N GLY A 52 4.52 -8.69 -10.18
CA GLY A 52 4.13 -8.50 -11.58
C GLY A 52 2.83 -7.72 -11.77
N PHE A 53 2.30 -7.07 -10.72
CA PHE A 53 1.19 -6.13 -10.91
C PHE A 53 1.68 -4.92 -11.73
N PRO A 54 0.88 -4.42 -12.68
CA PRO A 54 1.24 -3.22 -13.44
C PRO A 54 1.04 -2.00 -12.53
N VAL A 55 2.12 -1.45 -12.00
CA VAL A 55 2.05 -0.28 -11.11
C VAL A 55 2.60 0.96 -11.81
N GLU A 56 1.79 2.00 -11.90
CA GLU A 56 2.20 3.31 -12.36
C GLU A 56 2.51 4.27 -11.21
N ARG A 57 3.30 5.32 -11.51
CA ARG A 57 3.63 6.39 -10.59
C ARG A 57 3.32 7.74 -11.23
N SER A 58 2.56 8.58 -10.53
CA SER A 58 2.27 9.94 -10.98
C SER A 58 3.40 10.92 -10.66
N ASP A 59 3.37 12.09 -11.30
CA ASP A 59 4.30 13.20 -11.03
C ASP A 59 4.22 13.70 -9.58
N LEU A 60 3.06 13.52 -8.94
CA LEU A 60 2.84 13.86 -7.53
C LEU A 60 3.36 12.77 -6.56
N GLY A 61 3.94 11.70 -7.08
CA GLY A 61 4.50 10.60 -6.28
C GLY A 61 3.46 9.65 -5.70
N ALA A 62 2.25 9.65 -6.25
CA ALA A 62 1.23 8.64 -5.98
C ALA A 62 1.43 7.41 -6.87
N TRP A 63 0.94 6.27 -6.40
CA TRP A 63 1.05 4.97 -7.06
C TRP A 63 -0.34 4.37 -7.25
N HIS A 64 -0.54 3.65 -8.36
CA HIS A 64 -1.79 3.00 -8.74
C HIS A 64 -1.50 1.72 -9.52
N ILE A 65 -2.29 0.66 -9.32
CA ILE A 65 -2.27 -0.56 -10.13
C ILE A 65 -3.21 -0.35 -11.31
N THR A 66 -2.68 -0.33 -12.52
CA THR A 66 -3.44 -0.21 -13.76
C THR A 66 -3.79 -1.60 -14.29
N GLU A 67 -5.07 -1.89 -14.50
CA GLU A 67 -5.56 -3.14 -15.11
C GLU A 67 -5.19 -3.26 -16.60
#